data_AF-A0A1I0X719-F1
#
_entry.id   AF-A0A1I0X719-F1
#
_cell.length_a   1.000
_cell.length_b   1.000
_cell.length_c   1.000
_cell.angle_alpha   90.00
_cell.angle_beta   90.00
_cell.angle_gamma   90.00
#
_symmetry.space_group_name_H-M   'P 1'
#
loop_
_entity.id
_entity.type
_entity.pdbx_description
1 polymer ?
#
loop_
_entity_poly.entity_id
_entity_poly.type
_entity_poly.pdbx_seq_one_letter_code
_entity_poly.pdbx_strand_id
1 'polypeptide(L)'
;MTTWLLLALLIFIFQSGTILVLEYRRPANAMAWLFILFLFPIVGFILYYFLAREYVRRRKVRRRGGLDEQRRGEILTKSHLINEPGEIPGGGFADEARLFRTLRKAGAAPITGCNKSRVLTNGQMTYDAMMEAIRGARHHIHFATYIYRDDEIGRMFRDAMIEKAKEGVQVRLIYDGIGSVKLSKSFFAAFEEAGAEYACFFPLRPAFMKKRMNYRNHRKILVVDGTKGFVGGINVGEEYLGRHKKLGFWRDTHLELEGDAVYGLQEVFLKDWELATKQRPSDPGYLPEHACTGNEVVQIVAGGPNRRADAIHETLFAILATAKRRIWITTPYFIPSAGVVMALKTAAMSGVDVRMIVPLIPDTKLVHAATMSYVDEMMSCGIRFWQYERGFIHAKVVIVDDLIASVGTANMDLRSFFSNFETNAYLFHPDAIAALERDFRQDLKDSRELELSSFRKRSGGRKAAEALCRMLSPLL
;
A
#
# COMPACT_ATOMS: atom_id res chain seq x y z
N MET A 1 6.52 -51.38 13.30
CA MET A 1 7.21 -50.28 12.57
C MET A 1 6.41 -49.80 11.36
N THR A 2 5.75 -50.70 10.62
CA THR A 2 4.95 -50.40 9.42
C THR A 2 3.65 -49.64 9.67
N THR A 3 2.94 -49.87 10.78
CA THR A 3 1.64 -49.24 11.08
C THR A 3 1.74 -47.73 11.34
N TRP A 4 2.74 -47.28 12.10
CA TRP A 4 2.95 -45.86 12.38
C TRP A 4 3.41 -45.07 11.15
N LEU A 5 4.25 -45.65 10.29
CA LEU A 5 4.66 -45.04 9.02
C LEU A 5 3.47 -44.92 8.06
N LEU A 6 2.61 -45.94 8.00
CA LEU A 6 1.38 -45.90 7.20
C LEU A 6 0.43 -44.80 7.70
N LEU A 7 0.26 -44.68 9.03
CA LEU A 7 -0.56 -43.62 9.63
C LEU A 7 0.01 -42.23 9.33
N ALA A 8 1.32 -42.04 9.46
CA ALA A 8 1.99 -40.77 9.15
C ALA A 8 1.83 -40.39 7.67
N LEU A 9 1.98 -41.36 6.76
CA LEU A 9 1.77 -41.15 5.32
C LEU A 9 0.31 -40.78 5.01
N LEU A 10 -0.66 -41.48 5.60
CA LEU A 10 -2.08 -41.16 5.42
C LEU A 10 -2.43 -39.76 5.93
N ILE A 11 -1.88 -39.35 7.08
CA ILE A 11 -2.03 -37.98 7.60
C ILE A 11 -1.44 -36.97 6.61
N PHE A 12 -0.24 -37.22 6.10
CA PHE A 12 0.41 -36.31 5.15
C PHE A 12 -0.36 -36.19 3.83
N ILE A 13 -0.85 -37.31 3.29
CA ILE A 13 -1.71 -37.34 2.08
C ILE A 13 -2.99 -36.56 2.32
N PHE A 14 -3.65 -36.76 3.47
CA PHE A 14 -4.86 -36.02 3.83
C PHE A 14 -4.61 -34.51 3.94
N GLN A 15 -3.51 -34.12 4.61
CA GLN A 15 -3.12 -32.71 4.76
C GLN A 15 -2.82 -32.07 3.40
N SER A 16 -2.05 -32.76 2.55
CA SER A 16 -1.69 -32.30 1.21
C SER A 16 -2.92 -32.20 0.28
N GLY A 17 -3.77 -33.23 0.28
CA GLY A 17 -5.02 -33.25 -0.47
C GLY A 17 -5.97 -32.12 -0.03
N THR A 18 -6.04 -31.84 1.27
CA THR A 18 -6.82 -30.73 1.81
C THR A 18 -6.31 -29.38 1.28
N ILE A 19 -4.99 -29.15 1.29
CA ILE A 19 -4.40 -27.91 0.76
C ILE A 19 -4.70 -27.78 -0.74
N LEU A 20 -4.48 -28.84 -1.53
CA LEU A 20 -4.73 -28.83 -2.97
C LEU A 20 -6.19 -28.54 -3.32
N VAL A 21 -7.14 -29.19 -2.64
CA VAL A 21 -8.58 -29.00 -2.89
C VAL A 21 -9.02 -27.60 -2.49
N LEU A 22 -8.51 -27.06 -1.38
CA LEU A 22 -8.92 -25.74 -0.91
C LEU A 22 -8.25 -24.58 -1.67
N GLU A 23 -7.03 -24.77 -2.17
CA GLU A 23 -6.25 -23.76 -2.91
C GLU A 23 -6.23 -23.98 -4.44
N TYR A 24 -7.10 -24.82 -5.01
CA TYR A 24 -7.06 -25.18 -6.44
C TYR A 24 -7.10 -23.98 -7.40
N ARG A 25 -7.71 -22.86 -7.00
CA ARG A 25 -7.77 -21.62 -7.80
C ARG A 25 -6.49 -20.79 -7.74
N ARG A 26 -5.55 -21.15 -6.87
CA ARG A 26 -4.31 -20.40 -6.58
C ARG A 26 -3.15 -21.39 -6.47
N PRO A 27 -2.69 -21.94 -7.60
CA PRO A 27 -1.65 -22.96 -7.60
C PRO A 27 -0.36 -22.49 -6.91
N ALA A 28 0.00 -21.21 -7.04
CA ALA A 28 1.15 -20.64 -6.35
C ALA A 28 1.00 -20.72 -4.80
N ASN A 29 -0.16 -20.36 -4.26
CA ASN A 29 -0.44 -20.45 -2.82
C ASN A 29 -0.43 -21.90 -2.35
N ALA A 30 -1.03 -22.81 -3.13
CA ALA A 30 -1.04 -24.24 -2.83
C ALA A 30 0.39 -24.78 -2.71
N MET A 31 1.26 -24.45 -3.67
CA MET A 31 2.66 -24.86 -3.68
C MET A 31 3.43 -24.33 -2.47
N ALA A 32 3.24 -23.07 -2.08
CA ALA A 32 3.88 -22.51 -0.89
C ALA A 32 3.49 -23.26 0.39
N TRP A 33 2.20 -23.58 0.54
CA TRP A 33 1.70 -24.32 1.70
C TRP A 33 2.10 -25.78 1.71
N LEU A 34 2.13 -26.44 0.55
CA LEU A 34 2.67 -27.80 0.41
C LEU A 34 4.16 -27.85 0.75
N PHE A 35 4.92 -26.82 0.37
CA PHE A 35 6.33 -26.71 0.71
C PHE A 35 6.55 -26.56 2.23
N ILE A 36 5.79 -25.70 2.91
CA ILE A 36 5.82 -25.58 4.38
C ILE A 36 5.40 -26.90 5.03
N LEU A 37 4.34 -27.54 4.53
CA LEU A 37 3.86 -28.82 5.04
C LEU A 37 4.92 -29.93 4.90
N PHE A 38 5.66 -29.94 3.78
CA PHE A 38 6.73 -30.88 3.53
C PHE A 38 7.90 -30.70 4.50
N LEU A 39 8.32 -29.46 4.76
CA LEU A 39 9.41 -29.16 5.70
C LEU A 39 9.01 -29.38 7.17
N PHE A 40 7.77 -29.04 7.51
CA PHE A 40 7.25 -29.13 8.87
C PHE A 40 5.89 -29.84 8.86
N PRO A 41 5.87 -31.18 8.75
CA PRO A 41 4.64 -31.95 8.81
C PRO A 41 3.85 -31.62 10.08
N ILE A 42 2.52 -31.64 10.01
CA ILE A 42 1.59 -31.25 11.09
C ILE A 42 1.63 -29.75 11.43
N VAL A 43 2.80 -29.17 11.77
CA VAL A 43 2.93 -27.74 12.10
C VAL A 43 2.55 -26.87 10.90
N GLY A 44 3.03 -27.21 9.71
CA GLY A 44 2.68 -26.53 8.47
C GLY A 44 1.18 -26.58 8.17
N PHE A 45 0.51 -27.68 8.50
CA PHE A 45 -0.93 -27.80 8.36
C PHE A 45 -1.71 -26.98 9.40
N ILE A 46 -1.20 -26.91 10.63
CA ILE A 46 -1.75 -26.02 11.66
C ILE A 46 -1.63 -24.56 11.19
N LEU A 47 -0.45 -24.15 10.72
CA LEU A 47 -0.23 -22.81 10.16
C LEU A 47 -1.18 -22.54 8.99
N TYR A 48 -1.32 -23.49 8.05
CA TYR A 48 -2.28 -23.42 6.96
C TYR A 48 -3.71 -23.18 7.46
N TYR A 49 -4.15 -23.95 8.47
CA TYR A 49 -5.50 -23.84 8.99
C TYR A 49 -5.82 -22.46 9.59
N PHE A 50 -4.84 -21.79 10.19
CA PHE A 50 -5.01 -20.47 10.82
C PHE A 50 -4.74 -19.29 9.87
N LEU A 51 -3.78 -19.43 8.95
CA LEU A 51 -3.32 -18.35 8.08
C LEU A 51 -3.90 -18.41 6.67
N ALA A 52 -4.18 -19.59 6.10
CA ALA A 52 -4.59 -19.73 4.69
C ALA A 52 -6.10 -19.61 4.44
N ARG A 53 -6.96 -19.85 5.45
CA ARG A 53 -8.44 -19.86 5.32
C ARG A 53 -9.09 -18.46 5.13
N GLU A 54 -8.37 -17.58 4.45
CA GLU A 54 -8.61 -16.16 4.22
C GLU A 54 -9.79 -15.91 3.26
N TYR A 55 -9.98 -16.75 2.24
CA TYR A 55 -10.89 -16.46 1.12
C TYR A 55 -12.38 -16.76 1.37
N VAL A 56 -12.73 -17.86 2.06
CA VAL A 56 -14.13 -18.25 2.33
C VAL A 56 -14.89 -17.18 3.14
N ARG A 57 -14.15 -16.33 3.88
CA ARG A 57 -14.71 -15.23 4.68
C ARG A 57 -14.68 -13.85 4.02
N ARG A 58 -14.12 -13.68 2.79
CA ARG A 58 -14.24 -12.42 2.01
C ARG A 58 -15.70 -11.99 1.88
N ARG A 59 -16.64 -12.93 1.72
CA ARG A 59 -18.10 -12.65 1.69
C ARG A 59 -18.61 -11.94 2.96
N LYS A 60 -18.10 -12.26 4.16
CA LYS A 60 -18.55 -11.63 5.43
C LYS A 60 -17.97 -10.23 5.63
N VAL A 61 -16.74 -9.97 5.16
CA VAL A 61 -16.16 -8.61 5.18
C VAL A 61 -16.83 -7.74 4.10
N ARG A 62 -17.06 -8.30 2.90
CA ARG A 62 -17.80 -7.65 1.80
C ARG A 62 -19.22 -7.23 2.19
N ARG A 63 -19.95 -8.05 2.95
CA ARG A 63 -21.30 -7.69 3.46
C ARG A 63 -21.30 -6.49 4.41
N ARG A 64 -20.15 -6.13 5.01
CA ARG A 64 -20.00 -4.99 5.94
C ARG A 64 -19.32 -3.78 5.31
N GLY A 65 -18.95 -3.84 4.03
CA GLY A 65 -18.38 -2.74 3.26
C GLY A 65 -19.33 -2.29 2.16
N GLY A 66 -20.63 -2.24 2.45
CA GLY A 66 -21.62 -1.70 1.52
C GLY A 66 -21.25 -0.28 1.10
N LEU A 67 -21.56 0.08 -0.14
CA LEU A 67 -21.45 1.45 -0.61
C LEU A 67 -22.36 2.32 0.26
N ASP A 68 -21.79 3.38 0.83
CA ASP A 68 -22.60 4.48 1.35
C ASP A 68 -23.09 5.28 0.14
N GLU A 69 -24.21 4.86 -0.45
CA GLU A 69 -24.74 5.47 -1.68
C GLU A 69 -25.04 6.95 -1.50
N GLN A 70 -25.45 7.36 -0.29
CA GLN A 70 -25.67 8.76 0.03
C GLN A 70 -24.34 9.53 -0.03
N ARG A 71 -23.32 9.09 0.73
CA ARG A 71 -22.01 9.77 0.73
C ARG A 71 -21.37 9.76 -0.65
N ARG A 72 -21.52 8.66 -1.39
CA ARG A 72 -21.07 8.57 -2.79
C ARG A 72 -21.77 9.60 -3.67
N GLY A 73 -23.08 9.77 -3.53
CA GLY A 73 -23.85 10.81 -4.21
C GLY A 73 -23.32 12.21 -3.88
N GLU A 74 -23.13 12.51 -2.60
CA GLU A 74 -22.57 13.80 -2.15
C GLU A 74 -21.19 14.08 -2.74
N ILE A 75 -20.28 13.09 -2.73
CA ILE A 75 -18.95 13.22 -3.34
C ILE A 75 -19.08 13.50 -4.84
N LEU A 76 -19.94 12.77 -5.56
CA LEU A 76 -20.13 12.97 -7.00
C LEU A 76 -20.70 14.36 -7.31
N THR A 77 -21.62 14.86 -6.50
CA THR A 77 -22.23 16.20 -6.69
C THR A 77 -21.27 17.33 -6.36
N LYS A 78 -20.45 17.19 -5.32
CA LYS A 78 -19.50 18.24 -4.87
C LYS A 78 -18.17 18.24 -5.61
N SER A 79 -17.87 17.20 -6.38
CA SER A 79 -16.59 17.06 -7.07
C SER A 79 -16.64 17.62 -8.49
N HIS A 80 -15.53 18.20 -8.92
CA HIS A 80 -15.23 18.49 -10.31
C HIS A 80 -14.78 17.19 -11.01
N LEU A 81 -15.74 16.51 -11.61
CA LEU A 81 -15.53 15.19 -12.23
C LEU A 81 -14.84 15.30 -13.59
N ILE A 82 -13.84 14.44 -13.80
CA ILE A 82 -13.27 14.17 -15.13
C ILE A 82 -14.04 12.99 -15.73
N ASN A 83 -14.80 13.24 -16.79
CA ASN A 83 -15.71 12.25 -17.39
C ASN A 83 -15.17 11.65 -18.69
N GLU A 84 -14.26 12.35 -19.35
CA GLU A 84 -13.67 11.99 -20.62
C GLU A 84 -12.13 12.04 -20.56
N PRO A 85 -11.44 11.18 -21.33
CA PRO A 85 -9.98 11.17 -21.36
C PRO A 85 -9.38 12.49 -21.86
N GLY A 86 -10.07 13.21 -22.75
CA GLY A 86 -9.60 14.49 -23.30
C GLY A 86 -9.57 15.65 -22.31
N GLU A 87 -10.23 15.51 -21.16
CA GLU A 87 -10.22 16.51 -20.08
C GLU A 87 -8.94 16.43 -19.22
N ILE A 88 -8.15 15.36 -19.37
CA ILE A 88 -6.89 15.19 -18.62
C ILE A 88 -5.80 16.06 -19.24
N PRO A 89 -5.16 16.97 -18.47
CA PRO A 89 -4.10 17.84 -18.97
C PRO A 89 -2.91 17.08 -19.56
N GLY A 90 -2.25 17.66 -20.56
CA GLY A 90 -1.03 17.10 -21.19
C GLY A 90 -1.26 16.27 -22.46
N GLY A 91 -2.52 16.02 -22.86
CA GLY A 91 -2.89 15.46 -24.17
C GLY A 91 -2.59 13.96 -24.37
N GLY A 92 -1.64 13.39 -23.63
CA GLY A 92 -1.25 11.97 -23.76
C GLY A 92 -2.37 10.96 -23.43
N PHE A 93 -3.41 11.37 -22.70
CA PHE A 93 -4.50 10.51 -22.29
C PHE A 93 -5.64 10.38 -23.31
N ALA A 94 -5.72 11.30 -24.30
CA ALA A 94 -6.85 11.37 -25.24
C ALA A 94 -7.08 10.06 -26.00
N ASP A 95 -5.99 9.38 -26.39
CA ASP A 95 -6.04 8.10 -27.11
C ASP A 95 -6.22 6.88 -26.19
N GLU A 96 -6.19 7.07 -24.87
CA GLU A 96 -6.16 5.99 -23.87
C GLU A 96 -7.55 5.70 -23.28
N ALA A 97 -8.59 5.73 -24.12
CA ALA A 97 -9.98 5.56 -23.71
C ALA A 97 -10.26 4.24 -22.97
N ARG A 98 -9.54 3.16 -23.30
CA ARG A 98 -9.65 1.87 -22.59
C ARG A 98 -9.08 1.94 -21.18
N LEU A 99 -7.93 2.59 -21.00
CA LEU A 99 -7.33 2.81 -19.68
C LEU A 99 -8.24 3.68 -18.83
N PHE A 100 -8.72 4.80 -19.40
CA PHE A 100 -9.64 5.72 -18.72
C PHE A 100 -10.87 4.99 -18.15
N ARG A 101 -11.54 4.16 -18.96
CA ARG A 101 -12.70 3.38 -18.51
C ARG A 101 -12.36 2.38 -17.41
N THR A 102 -11.15 1.81 -17.44
CA THR A 102 -10.67 0.90 -16.38
C THR A 102 -10.47 1.66 -15.07
N LEU A 103 -9.75 2.78 -15.11
CA LEU A 103 -9.50 3.65 -13.96
C LEU A 103 -10.81 4.15 -13.33
N ARG A 104 -11.74 4.65 -14.15
CA ARG A 104 -13.04 5.15 -13.69
C ARG A 104 -13.87 4.09 -12.96
N LYS A 105 -13.76 2.81 -13.33
CA LYS A 105 -14.45 1.70 -12.66
C LYS A 105 -13.76 1.20 -11.40
N ALA A 106 -12.44 1.38 -11.30
CA ALA A 106 -11.63 0.83 -10.21
C ALA A 106 -11.51 1.76 -8.98
N GLY A 107 -11.68 3.07 -9.17
CA GLY A 107 -11.48 4.08 -8.13
C GLY A 107 -12.33 3.87 -6.87
N ALA A 108 -11.75 4.21 -5.71
CA ALA A 108 -12.54 4.35 -4.49
C ALA A 108 -13.39 5.63 -4.53
N ALA A 109 -12.87 6.64 -5.21
CA ALA A 109 -13.49 7.92 -5.56
C ALA A 109 -13.46 8.12 -7.08
N PRO A 110 -14.26 9.06 -7.63
CA PRO A 110 -14.12 9.48 -9.01
C PRO A 110 -12.72 10.05 -9.31
N ILE A 111 -12.44 10.24 -10.61
CA ILE A 111 -11.31 11.04 -11.07
C ILE A 111 -11.75 12.50 -10.95
N THR A 112 -10.98 13.33 -10.23
CA THR A 112 -11.34 14.73 -9.96
C THR A 112 -10.32 15.69 -10.57
N GLY A 113 -10.74 16.88 -10.98
CA GLY A 113 -9.89 17.90 -11.63
C GLY A 113 -9.55 19.13 -10.79
N CYS A 114 -10.22 19.32 -9.66
CA CYS A 114 -10.00 20.45 -8.74
C CYS A 114 -9.06 20.00 -7.63
N ASN A 115 -7.76 19.86 -7.94
CA ASN A 115 -6.77 19.43 -6.96
C ASN A 115 -5.46 20.19 -7.07
N LYS A 116 -4.68 20.09 -5.99
CA LYS A 116 -3.27 20.46 -5.92
C LYS A 116 -2.53 19.42 -5.12
N SER A 117 -1.34 19.02 -5.57
CA SER A 117 -0.48 18.09 -4.85
C SER A 117 0.88 18.71 -4.51
N ARG A 118 1.42 18.31 -3.36
CA ARG A 118 2.80 18.59 -2.96
C ARG A 118 3.49 17.29 -2.60
N VAL A 119 4.59 16.99 -3.29
CA VAL A 119 5.42 15.82 -3.04
C VAL A 119 6.35 16.07 -1.86
N LEU A 120 6.33 15.17 -0.88
CA LEU A 120 7.16 15.19 0.33
C LEU A 120 8.08 13.97 0.30
N THR A 121 9.39 14.18 0.31
CA THR A 121 10.37 13.16 -0.07
C THR A 121 11.07 12.47 1.11
N ASN A 122 10.72 12.80 2.35
CA ASN A 122 11.27 12.18 3.55
C ASN A 122 10.37 12.42 4.79
N GLY A 123 10.69 11.75 5.90
CA GLY A 123 9.96 11.86 7.16
C GLY A 123 9.87 13.28 7.72
N GLN A 124 10.94 14.08 7.61
CA GLN A 124 10.96 15.44 8.15
C GLN A 124 9.93 16.33 7.44
N MET A 125 10.00 16.40 6.12
CA MET A 125 9.04 17.18 5.30
C MET A 125 7.60 16.72 5.52
N THR A 126 7.38 15.41 5.65
CA THR A 126 6.06 14.84 5.90
C THR A 126 5.53 15.19 7.28
N TYR A 127 6.34 15.03 8.33
CA TYR A 127 5.91 15.33 9.69
C TYR A 127 5.67 16.82 9.90
N ASP A 128 6.53 17.69 9.35
CA ASP A 128 6.34 19.14 9.43
C ASP A 128 5.00 19.55 8.80
N ALA A 129 4.71 19.07 7.59
CA ALA A 129 3.45 19.36 6.89
C ALA A 129 2.21 18.79 7.61
N MET A 130 2.29 17.56 8.11
CA MET A 130 1.19 16.94 8.86
C MET A 130 0.93 17.67 10.17
N MET A 131 1.98 18.09 10.90
CA MET A 131 1.86 18.82 12.15
C MET A 131 1.32 20.23 11.94
N GLU A 132 1.72 20.91 10.86
CA GLU A 132 1.13 22.18 10.45
C GLU A 132 -0.38 22.03 10.21
N ALA A 133 -0.79 21.02 9.44
CA ALA A 133 -2.21 20.75 9.18
C ALA A 133 -2.98 20.42 10.48
N ILE A 134 -2.45 19.54 11.34
CA ILE A 134 -3.08 19.19 12.62
C ILE A 134 -3.26 20.42 13.51
N ARG A 135 -2.24 21.27 13.65
CA ARG A 135 -2.32 22.52 14.44
C ARG A 135 -3.27 23.55 13.82
N GLY A 136 -3.47 23.48 12.50
CA GLY A 136 -4.43 24.29 11.75
C GLY A 136 -5.88 23.81 11.84
N ALA A 137 -6.15 22.59 12.32
CA ALA A 137 -7.48 22.00 12.30
C ALA A 137 -8.53 22.82 13.06
N ARG A 138 -9.76 22.82 12.56
CA ARG A 138 -10.91 23.56 13.10
C ARG A 138 -12.16 22.72 13.29
N HIS A 139 -12.30 21.63 12.53
CA HIS A 139 -13.50 20.79 12.53
C HIS A 139 -13.17 19.34 12.90
N HIS A 140 -12.27 18.68 12.16
CA HIS A 140 -11.91 17.29 12.45
C HIS A 140 -10.51 16.89 11.99
N ILE A 141 -9.96 15.88 12.65
CA ILE A 141 -8.73 15.18 12.30
C ILE A 141 -9.04 13.69 12.22
N HIS A 142 -8.85 13.12 11.04
CA HIS A 142 -9.01 11.69 10.77
C HIS A 142 -7.67 11.10 10.35
N PHE A 143 -7.07 10.30 11.22
CA PHE A 143 -5.72 9.77 11.01
C PHE A 143 -5.71 8.24 11.04
N ALA A 144 -5.24 7.60 9.98
CA ALA A 144 -5.00 6.17 9.90
C ALA A 144 -3.52 5.90 9.61
N THR A 145 -2.90 4.96 10.32
CA THR A 145 -1.52 4.50 10.05
C THR A 145 -1.32 3.02 10.39
N TYR A 146 -0.35 2.37 9.74
CA TYR A 146 -0.01 0.97 10.04
C TYR A 146 0.82 0.87 11.32
N ILE A 147 1.88 1.68 11.42
CA ILE A 147 2.77 1.74 12.57
C ILE A 147 2.57 3.07 13.29
N TYR A 148 2.32 2.97 14.59
CA TYR A 148 2.34 4.09 15.50
C TYR A 148 3.17 3.68 16.70
N ARG A 149 4.26 4.40 16.94
CA ARG A 149 5.20 4.15 18.04
C ARG A 149 4.84 5.02 19.25
N ASP A 150 5.16 4.53 20.45
CA ASP A 150 5.20 5.37 21.66
C ASP A 150 6.63 5.87 21.88
N ASP A 151 7.11 6.67 20.94
CA ASP A 151 8.42 7.34 20.95
C ASP A 151 8.24 8.87 20.93
N GLU A 152 9.32 9.63 20.75
CA GLU A 152 9.24 11.10 20.72
C GLU A 152 8.26 11.60 19.65
N ILE A 153 8.31 11.00 18.45
CA ILE A 153 7.46 11.38 17.32
C ILE A 153 6.01 10.99 17.58
N GLY A 154 5.76 9.77 18.06
CA GLY A 154 4.42 9.34 18.41
C GLY A 154 3.77 10.20 19.49
N ARG A 155 4.53 10.58 20.54
CA ARG A 155 4.03 11.47 21.59
C ARG A 155 3.78 12.89 21.06
N MET A 156 4.61 13.40 20.17
CA MET A 156 4.39 14.69 19.51
C MET A 156 3.06 14.71 18.74
N PHE A 157 2.79 13.69 17.91
CA PHE A 157 1.50 13.57 17.19
C PHE A 157 0.33 13.43 18.16
N ARG A 158 0.49 12.61 19.21
CA ARG A 158 -0.53 12.40 20.25
C ARG A 158 -0.91 13.70 20.93
N ASP A 159 0.08 14.47 21.37
CA ASP A 159 -0.12 15.66 22.18
C ASP A 159 -0.80 16.78 21.35
N ALA A 160 -0.41 16.96 20.09
CA ALA A 160 -1.07 17.91 19.19
C ALA A 160 -2.52 17.53 18.86
N MET A 161 -2.80 16.24 18.68
CA MET A 161 -4.18 15.76 18.49
C MET A 161 -5.02 15.93 19.77
N ILE A 162 -4.45 15.69 20.95
CA ILE A 162 -5.10 15.92 22.25
C ILE A 162 -5.42 17.40 22.46
N GLU A 163 -4.48 18.29 22.12
CA GLU A 163 -4.68 19.74 22.19
C GLU A 163 -5.90 20.16 21.34
N LYS A 164 -5.99 19.64 20.11
CA LYS A 164 -7.12 19.92 19.22
C LYS A 164 -8.44 19.35 19.71
N ALA A 165 -8.42 18.14 20.28
CA ALA A 165 -9.63 17.57 20.89
C ALA A 165 -10.15 18.44 22.04
N LYS A 166 -9.26 19.01 22.86
CA LYS A 166 -9.62 19.96 23.94
C LYS A 166 -10.16 21.29 23.41
N GLU A 167 -9.74 21.71 22.22
CA GLU A 167 -10.32 22.87 21.51
C GLU A 167 -11.69 22.57 20.87
N GLY A 168 -12.18 21.32 20.94
CA GLY A 168 -13.47 20.89 20.38
C GLY A 168 -13.40 20.30 18.96
N VAL A 169 -12.19 20.12 18.41
CA VAL A 169 -11.99 19.46 17.10
C VAL A 169 -12.26 17.96 17.25
N GLN A 170 -13.02 17.36 16.33
CA GLN A 170 -13.29 15.93 16.35
C GLN A 170 -12.05 15.13 15.92
N VAL A 171 -11.45 14.36 16.82
CA VAL A 171 -10.21 13.61 16.51
C VAL A 171 -10.48 12.11 16.50
N ARG A 172 -10.07 11.43 15.42
CA ARG A 172 -10.16 9.98 15.27
C ARG A 172 -8.87 9.36 14.77
N LEU A 173 -8.33 8.39 15.51
CA LEU A 173 -7.12 7.66 15.17
C LEU A 173 -7.39 6.18 14.91
N ILE A 174 -7.00 5.67 13.74
CA ILE A 174 -6.96 4.23 13.41
C ILE A 174 -5.50 3.77 13.38
N TYR A 175 -5.18 2.70 14.10
CA TYR A 175 -3.88 2.03 14.02
C TYR A 175 -4.03 0.53 13.80
N ASP A 176 -3.06 -0.11 13.15
CA ASP A 176 -3.08 -1.56 12.97
C ASP A 176 -2.55 -2.32 14.20
N GLY A 177 -3.27 -3.39 14.58
CA GLY A 177 -2.92 -4.19 15.76
C GLY A 177 -1.60 -4.98 15.67
N ILE A 178 -1.11 -5.32 14.47
CA ILE A 178 0.22 -5.95 14.30
C ILE A 178 1.29 -4.87 14.22
N GLY A 179 1.09 -3.85 13.38
CA GLY A 179 2.09 -2.80 13.17
C GLY A 179 2.41 -2.01 14.45
N SER A 180 1.42 -1.89 15.34
CA SER A 180 1.51 -1.09 16.57
C SER A 180 1.38 -1.93 17.85
N VAL A 181 1.85 -3.18 17.84
CA VAL A 181 1.75 -4.12 18.99
C VAL A 181 2.35 -3.60 20.30
N LYS A 182 3.28 -2.64 20.23
CA LYS A 182 3.93 -2.03 21.40
C LYS A 182 3.13 -0.89 22.03
N LEU A 183 2.02 -0.45 21.42
CA LEU A 183 1.15 0.55 22.04
C LEU A 183 0.36 -0.06 23.18
N SER A 184 0.50 0.55 24.36
CA SER A 184 -0.25 0.17 25.55
C SER A 184 -1.57 0.93 25.65
N LYS A 185 -2.48 0.45 26.50
CA LYS A 185 -3.69 1.21 26.85
C LYS A 185 -3.38 2.55 27.52
N SER A 186 -2.27 2.63 28.28
CA SER A 186 -1.87 3.87 28.94
C SER A 186 -1.53 4.99 27.96
N PHE A 187 -1.05 4.65 26.75
CA PHE A 187 -0.84 5.64 25.69
C PHE A 187 -2.13 6.36 25.30
N PHE A 188 -3.25 5.64 25.29
CA PHE A 188 -4.54 6.16 24.85
C PHE A 188 -5.41 6.74 25.97
N ALA A 189 -5.04 6.58 27.25
CA ALA A 189 -5.79 7.14 28.37
C ALA A 189 -5.96 8.67 28.23
N ALA A 190 -4.87 9.38 27.92
CA ALA A 190 -4.90 10.82 27.66
C ALA A 190 -5.69 11.21 26.40
N PHE A 191 -5.81 10.29 25.43
CA PHE A 191 -6.64 10.47 24.23
C PHE A 191 -8.13 10.48 24.60
N GLU A 192 -8.56 9.49 25.39
CA GLU A 192 -9.95 9.36 25.85
C GLU A 192 -10.35 10.52 26.76
N GLU A 193 -9.48 10.89 27.71
CA GLU A 193 -9.71 12.02 28.63
C GLU A 193 -9.89 13.36 27.90
N ALA A 194 -9.24 13.53 26.75
CA ALA A 194 -9.36 14.71 25.91
C ALA A 194 -10.57 14.70 24.97
N GLY A 195 -11.37 13.62 24.97
CA GLY A 195 -12.51 13.44 24.06
C GLY A 195 -12.12 12.97 22.65
N ALA A 196 -10.87 12.58 22.42
CA ALA A 196 -10.41 12.02 21.16
C ALA A 196 -10.74 10.52 21.06
N GLU A 197 -11.16 10.06 19.88
CA GLU A 197 -11.51 8.66 19.64
C GLU A 197 -10.34 7.90 18.99
N TYR A 198 -10.23 6.61 19.27
CA TYR A 198 -9.29 5.73 18.58
C TYR A 198 -9.86 4.34 18.34
N ALA A 199 -9.31 3.64 17.34
CA ALA A 199 -9.71 2.30 16.99
C ALA A 199 -8.50 1.45 16.57
N CYS A 200 -8.40 0.25 17.16
CA CYS A 200 -7.44 -0.75 16.71
C CYS A 200 -8.03 -1.56 15.55
N PHE A 201 -7.41 -1.45 14.37
CA PHE A 201 -7.77 -2.23 13.21
C PHE A 201 -7.28 -3.68 13.35
N PHE A 202 -8.23 -4.61 13.38
CA PHE A 202 -8.02 -6.05 13.60
C PHE A 202 -7.01 -6.40 14.73
N PRO A 203 -7.40 -6.22 16.01
CA PRO A 203 -6.55 -6.54 17.16
C PRO A 203 -6.08 -8.00 17.13
N LEU A 204 -4.86 -8.27 17.62
CA LEU A 204 -4.17 -9.57 17.51
C LEU A 204 -5.01 -10.77 17.96
N ARG A 205 -5.53 -10.76 19.20
CA ARG A 205 -6.31 -11.87 19.76
C ARG A 205 -7.58 -12.16 18.94
N PRO A 206 -8.47 -11.18 18.67
CA PRO A 206 -9.60 -11.35 17.75
C PRO A 206 -9.18 -11.76 16.34
N ALA A 207 -8.08 -11.24 15.79
CA ALA A 207 -7.62 -11.56 14.44
C ALA A 207 -7.11 -13.00 14.33
N PHE A 208 -6.38 -13.48 15.34
CA PHE A 208 -5.95 -14.87 15.46
C PHE A 208 -7.16 -15.81 15.54
N MET A 209 -8.08 -15.56 16.50
CA MET A 209 -9.30 -16.37 16.67
C MET A 209 -10.22 -16.35 15.44
N LYS A 210 -10.28 -15.22 14.72
CA LYS A 210 -11.13 -15.06 13.53
C LYS A 210 -10.42 -15.39 12.21
N LYS A 211 -9.16 -15.85 12.24
CA LYS A 211 -8.34 -16.19 11.05
C LYS A 211 -8.22 -15.03 10.07
N ARG A 212 -7.88 -13.85 10.59
CA ARG A 212 -7.74 -12.57 9.86
C ARG A 212 -6.36 -11.96 10.08
N MET A 213 -5.34 -12.79 10.30
CA MET A 213 -3.99 -12.29 10.54
C MET A 213 -3.40 -11.57 9.32
N ASN A 214 -3.72 -12.03 8.11
CA ASN A 214 -3.20 -11.45 6.87
C ASN A 214 -3.90 -10.15 6.45
N TYR A 215 -5.09 -9.86 7.01
CA TYR A 215 -5.79 -8.61 6.74
C TYR A 215 -5.26 -7.52 7.67
N ARG A 216 -4.54 -6.56 7.11
CA ARG A 216 -3.90 -5.46 7.84
C ARG A 216 -4.23 -4.13 7.21
N ASN A 217 -4.42 -3.11 8.05
CA ASN A 217 -4.57 -1.75 7.55
C ASN A 217 -3.18 -1.17 7.29
N HIS A 218 -2.78 -1.16 6.03
CA HIS A 218 -1.48 -0.67 5.63
C HIS A 218 -1.56 0.75 5.03
N ARG A 219 -2.71 1.41 5.16
CA ARG A 219 -2.91 2.79 4.72
C ARG A 219 -2.25 3.75 5.71
N LYS A 220 -1.76 4.86 5.19
CA LYS A 220 -1.30 6.02 5.96
C LYS A 220 -2.03 7.21 5.39
N ILE A 221 -3.10 7.61 6.06
CA ILE A 221 -4.03 8.65 5.61
C ILE A 221 -4.22 9.63 6.75
N LEU A 222 -3.97 10.91 6.53
CA LEU A 222 -4.42 11.98 7.43
C LEU A 222 -5.36 12.87 6.63
N VAL A 223 -6.56 13.11 7.15
CA VAL A 223 -7.49 14.11 6.62
C VAL A 223 -7.75 15.14 7.71
N VAL A 224 -7.56 16.41 7.38
CA VAL A 224 -7.83 17.55 8.27
C VAL A 224 -8.93 18.40 7.64
N ASP A 225 -10.00 18.59 8.40
CA ASP A 225 -11.17 19.39 8.07
C ASP A 225 -11.85 19.04 6.74
N GLY A 226 -11.52 17.88 6.15
CA GLY A 226 -12.00 17.48 4.84
C GLY A 226 -11.37 18.24 3.67
N THR A 227 -10.47 19.20 3.93
CA THR A 227 -9.87 20.10 2.92
C THR A 227 -8.40 19.81 2.63
N LYS A 228 -7.67 19.23 3.60
CA LYS A 228 -6.29 18.75 3.45
C LYS A 228 -6.21 17.26 3.68
N GLY A 229 -5.50 16.57 2.80
CA GLY A 229 -5.29 15.13 2.83
C GLY A 229 -3.83 14.74 2.68
N PHE A 230 -3.42 13.66 3.32
CA PHE A 230 -2.07 13.09 3.18
C PHE A 230 -2.15 11.61 2.84
N VAL A 231 -1.32 11.14 1.92
CA VAL A 231 -1.21 9.73 1.56
C VAL A 231 0.20 9.36 1.08
N GLY A 232 0.74 8.22 1.53
CA GLY A 232 2.09 7.77 1.14
C GLY A 232 2.65 6.63 1.97
N GLY A 233 3.97 6.47 1.98
CA GLY A 233 4.64 5.33 2.63
C GLY A 233 5.06 5.50 4.10
N ILE A 234 5.08 6.74 4.60
CA ILE A 234 5.58 7.11 5.94
C ILE A 234 4.55 6.79 7.04
N ASN A 235 4.97 6.09 8.09
CA ASN A 235 4.17 5.88 9.31
C ASN A 235 4.64 6.83 10.44
N VAL A 236 4.27 6.57 11.70
CA VAL A 236 4.64 7.41 12.87
C VAL A 236 5.70 6.69 13.70
N GLY A 237 6.92 7.24 13.72
CA GLY A 237 8.04 6.77 14.55
C GLY A 237 9.37 7.46 14.22
N GLU A 238 10.34 7.36 15.12
CA GLU A 238 11.68 7.96 14.96
C GLU A 238 12.47 7.39 13.78
N GLU A 239 12.20 6.15 13.35
CA GLU A 239 12.89 5.52 12.21
C GLU A 239 12.72 6.29 10.91
N TYR A 240 11.60 6.98 10.71
CA TYR A 240 11.29 7.75 9.51
C TYR A 240 12.07 9.07 9.43
N LEU A 241 12.64 9.55 10.54
CA LEU A 241 13.60 10.66 10.58
C LEU A 241 15.04 10.19 10.35
N GLY A 242 15.24 8.93 9.98
CA GLY A 242 16.56 8.35 9.75
C GLY A 242 17.31 8.00 11.04
N ARG A 243 16.63 7.96 12.19
CA ARG A 243 17.24 7.65 13.50
C ARG A 243 17.45 6.15 13.73
N HIS A 244 17.10 5.29 12.76
CA HIS A 244 17.30 3.85 12.87
C HIS A 244 18.74 3.45 12.52
N LYS A 245 19.52 3.03 13.53
CA LYS A 245 20.98 2.73 13.42
C LYS A 245 21.40 1.91 12.20
N LYS A 246 20.61 0.89 11.82
CA LYS A 246 20.93 0.01 10.69
C LYS A 246 20.46 0.54 9.33
N LEU A 247 19.33 1.24 9.30
CA LEU A 247 18.66 1.61 8.06
C LEU A 247 19.11 3.00 7.58
N GLY A 248 19.60 3.84 8.50
CA GLY A 248 20.07 5.17 8.18
C GLY A 248 18.94 6.03 7.64
N PHE A 249 19.26 6.87 6.65
CA PHE A 249 18.29 7.77 6.01
C PHE A 249 17.10 6.99 5.45
N TRP A 250 15.89 7.38 5.86
CA TRP A 250 14.65 6.79 5.40
C TRP A 250 14.09 7.60 4.23
N ARG A 251 14.31 7.10 3.01
CA ARG A 251 13.79 7.72 1.79
C ARG A 251 12.41 7.17 1.47
N ASP A 252 11.39 8.00 1.51
CA ASP A 252 10.01 7.60 1.22
C ASP A 252 9.26 8.77 0.60
N THR A 253 8.12 8.50 -0.06
CA THR A 253 7.34 9.54 -0.74
C THR A 253 5.94 9.60 -0.12
N HIS A 254 5.52 10.82 0.21
CA HIS A 254 4.19 11.17 0.67
C HIS A 254 3.63 12.32 -0.17
N LEU A 255 2.32 12.36 -0.35
CA LEU A 255 1.62 13.48 -0.96
C LEU A 255 0.84 14.22 0.11
N GLU A 256 0.96 15.55 0.12
CA GLU A 256 -0.09 16.43 0.63
C GLU A 256 -1.01 16.79 -0.55
N LEU A 257 -2.31 16.71 -0.33
CA LEU A 257 -3.36 16.94 -1.30
C LEU A 257 -4.33 17.99 -0.75
N GLU A 258 -4.73 18.91 -1.61
CA GLU A 258 -5.82 19.85 -1.40
C GLU A 258 -6.84 19.68 -2.54
N GLY A 259 -8.13 19.88 -2.25
CA GLY A 259 -9.21 19.77 -3.23
C GLY A 259 -9.92 18.41 -3.25
N ASP A 260 -10.62 18.12 -4.33
CA ASP A 260 -11.65 17.07 -4.39
C ASP A 260 -11.13 15.64 -4.18
N ALA A 261 -9.84 15.40 -4.39
CA ALA A 261 -9.20 14.12 -4.07
C ALA A 261 -9.24 13.81 -2.56
N VAL A 262 -9.32 14.83 -1.70
CA VAL A 262 -9.44 14.65 -0.25
C VAL A 262 -10.74 13.95 0.12
N TYR A 263 -11.83 14.14 -0.64
CA TYR A 263 -13.06 13.36 -0.45
C TYR A 263 -12.82 11.85 -0.57
N GLY A 264 -11.93 11.44 -1.48
CA GLY A 264 -11.57 10.03 -1.65
C GLY A 264 -10.82 9.47 -0.45
N LEU A 265 -9.88 10.23 0.11
CA LEU A 265 -9.17 9.85 1.32
C LEU A 265 -10.11 9.78 2.53
N GLN A 266 -11.02 10.75 2.65
CA GLN A 266 -12.02 10.81 3.71
C GLN A 266 -12.97 9.61 3.65
N GLU A 267 -13.49 9.27 2.48
CA GLU A 267 -14.36 8.10 2.28
C GLU A 267 -13.64 6.78 2.61
N VAL A 268 -12.35 6.69 2.28
CA VAL A 268 -11.53 5.53 2.63
C VAL A 268 -11.37 5.42 4.15
N PHE A 269 -11.08 6.53 4.83
CA PHE A 269 -10.98 6.57 6.29
C PHE A 269 -12.28 6.19 6.98
N LEU A 270 -13.41 6.80 6.59
CA LEU A 270 -14.72 6.55 7.22
C LEU A 270 -15.15 5.09 7.09
N LYS A 271 -14.86 4.45 5.95
CA LYS A 271 -15.09 3.00 5.76
C LYS A 271 -14.22 2.14 6.66
N ASP A 272 -12.97 2.53 6.87
CA ASP A 272 -12.09 1.81 7.79
C ASP A 272 -12.51 1.99 9.24
N TRP A 273 -13.00 3.19 9.60
CA TRP A 273 -13.60 3.47 10.90
C TRP A 273 -14.80 2.56 11.13
N GLU A 274 -15.77 2.52 10.21
CA GLU A 274 -16.93 1.64 10.28
C GLU A 274 -16.53 0.16 10.40
N LEU A 275 -15.49 -0.25 9.67
CA LEU A 275 -14.98 -1.61 9.75
C LEU A 275 -14.37 -1.92 11.13
N ALA A 276 -13.64 -0.98 11.72
CA ALA A 276 -13.00 -1.12 13.02
C ALA A 276 -13.99 -1.03 14.20
N THR A 277 -14.86 -0.01 14.21
CA THR A 277 -15.71 0.34 15.36
C THR A 277 -17.17 -0.11 15.23
N LYS A 278 -17.66 -0.39 14.02
CA LYS A 278 -19.09 -0.59 13.69
C LYS A 278 -19.95 0.68 13.78
N GLN A 279 -19.33 1.84 13.99
CA GLN A 279 -20.01 3.14 13.96
C GLN A 279 -19.89 3.75 12.56
N ARG A 280 -20.89 4.50 12.14
CA ARG A 280 -20.90 5.13 10.81
C ARG A 280 -21.09 6.64 10.96
N PRO A 281 -20.00 7.40 11.21
CA PRO A 281 -20.07 8.85 11.31
C PRO A 281 -20.63 9.47 10.02
N SER A 282 -21.51 10.46 10.17
CA SER A 282 -22.28 11.04 9.06
C SER A 282 -22.38 12.57 9.15
N ASP A 283 -21.38 13.23 9.72
CA ASP A 283 -21.33 14.69 9.80
C ASP A 283 -21.16 15.27 8.38
N PRO A 284 -22.08 16.14 7.90
CA PRO A 284 -21.95 16.79 6.59
C PRO A 284 -20.68 17.62 6.44
N GLY A 285 -20.13 18.14 7.56
CA GLY A 285 -18.88 18.90 7.60
C GLY A 285 -17.63 18.05 7.33
N TYR A 286 -17.78 16.73 7.13
CA TYR A 286 -16.69 15.86 6.64
C TYR A 286 -16.41 16.02 5.15
N LEU A 287 -17.35 16.58 4.39
CA LEU A 287 -17.23 16.82 2.95
C LEU A 287 -17.56 18.29 2.65
N PRO A 288 -16.76 19.26 3.14
CA PRO A 288 -16.97 20.67 2.82
C PRO A 288 -16.76 20.90 1.32
N GLU A 289 -17.37 21.93 0.74
CA GLU A 289 -17.03 22.31 -0.63
C GLU A 289 -15.60 22.85 -0.71
N HIS A 290 -14.90 22.53 -1.81
CA HIS A 290 -13.55 23.01 -2.05
C HIS A 290 -13.55 24.22 -2.98
N ALA A 291 -12.78 25.25 -2.60
CA ALA A 291 -12.42 26.33 -3.50
C ALA A 291 -11.29 25.86 -4.42
N CYS A 292 -11.53 25.83 -5.72
CA CYS A 292 -10.54 25.36 -6.69
C CYS A 292 -9.41 26.38 -6.88
N THR A 293 -8.27 26.10 -6.27
CA THR A 293 -7.03 26.86 -6.47
C THR A 293 -6.05 26.15 -7.41
N GLY A 294 -6.26 24.86 -7.67
CA GLY A 294 -5.47 24.04 -8.59
C GLY A 294 -6.33 23.32 -9.62
N ASN A 295 -5.69 22.90 -10.70
CA ASN A 295 -6.29 22.22 -11.85
C ASN A 295 -5.70 20.81 -12.05
N GLU A 296 -5.04 20.25 -11.03
CA GLU A 296 -4.46 18.92 -11.15
C GLU A 296 -5.55 17.85 -11.18
N VAL A 297 -5.41 16.90 -12.10
CA VAL A 297 -6.27 15.72 -12.12
C VAL A 297 -5.68 14.64 -11.21
N VAL A 298 -6.48 14.17 -10.26
CA VAL A 298 -6.09 13.16 -9.27
C VAL A 298 -7.18 12.11 -9.11
N GLN A 299 -6.78 10.85 -8.89
CA GLN A 299 -7.69 9.78 -8.52
C GLN A 299 -7.20 9.03 -7.29
N ILE A 300 -8.07 8.87 -6.29
CA ILE A 300 -7.81 8.00 -5.14
C ILE A 300 -8.33 6.59 -5.40
N VAL A 301 -7.42 5.62 -5.37
CA VAL A 301 -7.70 4.19 -5.57
C VAL A 301 -7.35 3.43 -4.30
N ALA A 302 -8.34 2.71 -3.74
CA ALA A 302 -8.14 1.94 -2.52
C ALA A 302 -8.31 0.44 -2.78
N GLY A 303 -7.30 -0.34 -2.40
CA GLY A 303 -7.30 -1.80 -2.42
C GLY A 303 -7.77 -2.38 -1.08
N GLY A 304 -8.25 -3.61 -1.09
CA GLY A 304 -8.56 -4.33 0.14
C GLY A 304 -9.51 -5.52 -0.03
N PRO A 305 -9.44 -6.50 0.88
CA PRO A 305 -10.21 -7.75 0.82
C PRO A 305 -11.73 -7.54 0.99
N ASN A 306 -12.15 -6.34 1.41
CA ASN A 306 -13.55 -5.92 1.52
C ASN A 306 -14.17 -5.54 0.16
N ARG A 307 -13.37 -5.38 -0.91
CA ARG A 307 -13.85 -4.98 -2.24
C ARG A 307 -14.06 -6.18 -3.17
N ARG A 308 -14.81 -5.97 -4.26
CA ARG A 308 -15.12 -7.02 -5.26
C ARG A 308 -13.94 -7.28 -6.20
N ALA A 309 -13.33 -6.20 -6.68
CA ALA A 309 -12.15 -6.18 -7.56
C ALA A 309 -10.88 -5.92 -6.75
N ASP A 310 -9.74 -6.38 -7.28
CA ASP A 310 -8.41 -6.11 -6.71
C ASP A 310 -7.87 -4.81 -7.34
N ALA A 311 -8.56 -3.69 -7.04
CA ALA A 311 -8.49 -2.44 -7.80
C ALA A 311 -7.07 -1.95 -8.12
N ILE A 312 -6.20 -1.84 -7.11
CA ILE A 312 -4.81 -1.37 -7.28
C ILE A 312 -4.01 -2.30 -8.22
N HIS A 313 -4.22 -3.61 -8.14
CA HIS A 313 -3.54 -4.58 -8.99
C HIS A 313 -4.02 -4.47 -10.44
N GLU A 314 -5.35 -4.41 -10.64
CA GLU A 314 -5.97 -4.31 -11.96
C GLU A 314 -5.59 -2.99 -12.67
N THR A 315 -5.62 -1.87 -11.96
CA THR A 315 -5.24 -0.56 -12.52
C THR A 315 -3.74 -0.47 -12.76
N LEU A 316 -2.90 -0.96 -11.84
CA LEU A 316 -1.45 -1.01 -12.06
C LEU A 316 -1.12 -1.83 -13.32
N PHE A 317 -1.73 -3.01 -13.47
CA PHE A 317 -1.54 -3.82 -14.68
C PHE A 317 -1.94 -3.05 -15.95
N ALA A 318 -3.12 -2.42 -15.94
CA ALA A 318 -3.60 -1.65 -17.08
C ALA A 318 -2.66 -0.48 -17.44
N ILE A 319 -2.16 0.25 -16.44
CA ILE A 319 -1.21 1.36 -16.59
C ILE A 319 0.11 0.88 -17.19
N LEU A 320 0.67 -0.22 -16.66
CA LEU A 320 1.94 -0.76 -17.16
C LEU A 320 1.81 -1.27 -18.61
N ALA A 321 0.64 -1.81 -18.96
CA ALA A 321 0.36 -2.35 -20.29
C ALA A 321 0.17 -1.27 -21.38
N THR A 322 -0.02 0.00 -21.00
CA THR A 322 -0.16 1.13 -21.95
C THR A 322 1.12 1.92 -22.16
N ALA A 323 2.21 1.59 -21.46
CA ALA A 323 3.46 2.32 -21.55
C ALA A 323 4.06 2.28 -22.96
N LYS A 324 4.48 3.44 -23.47
CA LYS A 324 5.05 3.61 -24.82
C LYS A 324 6.52 4.03 -24.78
N ARG A 325 6.98 4.72 -23.73
CA ARG A 325 8.33 5.30 -23.64
C ARG A 325 9.11 4.85 -22.42
N ARG A 326 8.51 4.92 -21.22
CA ARG A 326 9.18 4.61 -19.96
C ARG A 326 8.24 4.05 -18.88
N ILE A 327 8.81 3.19 -18.04
CA ILE A 327 8.22 2.74 -16.78
C ILE A 327 9.30 2.85 -15.70
N TRP A 328 9.14 3.79 -14.78
CA TRP A 328 10.08 3.97 -13.66
C TRP A 328 9.40 3.64 -12.35
N ILE A 329 10.01 2.73 -11.58
CA ILE A 329 9.41 2.16 -10.37
C ILE A 329 10.38 2.31 -9.20
N THR A 330 9.89 2.82 -8.08
CA THR A 330 10.57 2.69 -6.78
C THR A 330 9.68 1.86 -5.88
N THR A 331 10.21 0.78 -5.31
CA THR A 331 9.47 -0.08 -4.37
C THR A 331 10.43 -0.72 -3.37
N PRO A 332 10.07 -0.79 -2.06
CA PRO A 332 10.90 -1.51 -1.09
C PRO A 332 10.90 -3.02 -1.37
N TYR A 333 9.76 -3.56 -1.85
CA TYR A 333 9.55 -4.98 -2.09
C TYR A 333 9.05 -5.21 -3.51
N PHE A 334 9.67 -6.15 -4.21
CA PHE A 334 9.28 -6.53 -5.57
C PHE A 334 9.01 -8.03 -5.61
N ILE A 335 7.77 -8.38 -5.27
CA ILE A 335 7.23 -9.76 -5.32
C ILE A 335 5.97 -9.72 -6.18
N PRO A 336 6.11 -9.37 -7.47
CA PRO A 336 4.98 -9.05 -8.33
C PRO A 336 4.11 -10.29 -8.65
N SER A 337 2.86 -10.02 -9.00
CA SER A 337 2.01 -11.03 -9.65
C SER A 337 2.52 -11.40 -11.05
N ALA A 338 2.12 -12.58 -11.54
CA ALA A 338 2.45 -13.01 -12.91
C ALA A 338 1.99 -12.00 -13.98
N GLY A 339 0.85 -11.33 -13.79
CA GLY A 339 0.35 -10.31 -14.71
C GLY A 339 1.26 -9.07 -14.75
N VAL A 340 1.72 -8.60 -13.58
CA VAL A 340 2.66 -7.47 -13.49
C VAL A 340 4.01 -7.84 -14.10
N VAL A 341 4.52 -9.05 -13.83
CA VAL A 341 5.73 -9.57 -14.47
C VAL A 341 5.60 -9.56 -15.98
N MET A 342 4.50 -10.10 -16.52
CA MET A 342 4.28 -10.16 -17.95
C MET A 342 4.20 -8.77 -18.59
N ALA A 343 3.50 -7.82 -17.96
CA ALA A 343 3.41 -6.45 -18.44
C ALA A 343 4.78 -5.77 -18.52
N LEU A 344 5.60 -5.87 -17.46
CA LEU A 344 6.94 -5.27 -17.43
C LEU A 344 7.88 -5.90 -18.46
N LYS A 345 7.88 -7.23 -18.57
CA LYS A 345 8.71 -7.95 -19.57
C LYS A 345 8.30 -7.56 -20.99
N THR A 346 7.00 -7.52 -21.27
CA THR A 346 6.47 -7.16 -22.60
C THR A 346 6.84 -5.73 -22.96
N ALA A 347 6.68 -4.78 -22.04
CA ALA A 347 7.09 -3.39 -22.23
C ALA A 347 8.59 -3.28 -22.55
N ALA A 348 9.46 -3.87 -21.72
CA ALA A 348 10.91 -3.84 -21.91
C ALA A 348 11.33 -4.46 -23.26
N MET A 349 10.76 -5.62 -23.62
CA MET A 349 11.02 -6.27 -24.91
C MET A 349 10.52 -5.46 -26.11
N SER A 350 9.55 -4.56 -25.90
CA SER A 350 9.03 -3.65 -26.93
C SER A 350 9.82 -2.34 -27.02
N GLY A 351 10.92 -2.20 -26.27
CA GLY A 351 11.81 -1.04 -26.29
C GLY A 351 11.46 0.06 -25.29
N VAL A 352 10.50 -0.16 -24.39
CA VAL A 352 10.17 0.78 -23.30
C VAL A 352 11.32 0.81 -22.28
N ASP A 353 11.76 2.00 -21.86
CA ASP A 353 12.78 2.16 -20.81
C ASP A 353 12.22 1.81 -19.43
N VAL A 354 12.45 0.57 -18.97
CA VAL A 354 11.99 0.09 -17.67
C VAL A 354 13.11 0.16 -16.64
N ARG A 355 12.93 0.99 -15.60
CA ARG A 355 13.90 1.19 -14.52
C ARG A 355 13.27 0.93 -13.16
N MET A 356 14.01 0.26 -12.28
CA MET A 356 13.54 -0.03 -10.94
C MET A 356 14.57 0.30 -9.87
N ILE A 357 14.17 1.03 -8.84
CA ILE A 357 14.97 1.26 -7.63
C ILE A 357 14.44 0.38 -6.51
N VAL A 358 15.33 -0.41 -5.91
CA VAL A 358 15.06 -1.28 -4.75
C VAL A 358 16.10 -1.00 -3.64
N PRO A 359 15.84 -1.40 -2.39
CA PRO A 359 16.81 -1.21 -1.31
C PRO A 359 18.11 -2.01 -1.52
N LEU A 360 19.26 -1.41 -1.22
CA LEU A 360 20.50 -2.17 -0.96
C LEU A 360 20.45 -2.80 0.44
N ILE A 361 20.06 -2.00 1.44
CA ILE A 361 19.98 -2.41 2.85
C ILE A 361 18.53 -2.80 3.16
N PRO A 362 18.25 -4.07 3.47
CA PRO A 362 16.88 -4.47 3.77
C PRO A 362 16.51 -4.29 5.23
N ASP A 363 15.25 -3.94 5.47
CA ASP A 363 14.57 -4.07 6.76
C ASP A 363 14.37 -5.57 7.10
N THR A 364 13.95 -6.37 6.12
CA THR A 364 13.64 -7.80 6.26
C THR A 364 14.41 -8.65 5.23
N LYS A 365 15.35 -9.49 5.72
CA LYS A 365 16.20 -10.34 4.86
C LYS A 365 15.41 -11.30 3.96
N LEU A 366 14.31 -11.86 4.48
CA LEU A 366 13.45 -12.81 3.76
C LEU A 366 12.79 -12.16 2.54
N VAL A 367 12.17 -11.00 2.73
CA VAL A 367 11.47 -10.25 1.67
C VAL A 367 12.47 -9.73 0.64
N HIS A 368 13.66 -9.32 1.08
CA HIS A 368 14.74 -8.93 0.18
C HIS A 368 15.25 -10.10 -0.67
N ALA A 369 15.45 -11.29 -0.09
CA ALA A 369 15.83 -12.47 -0.85
C ALA A 369 14.74 -12.89 -1.86
N ALA A 370 13.46 -12.77 -1.50
CA ALA A 370 12.36 -12.97 -2.43
C ALA A 370 12.38 -11.93 -3.57
N THR A 371 12.64 -10.66 -3.28
CA THR A 371 12.81 -9.60 -4.30
C THR A 371 13.97 -9.91 -5.26
N MET A 372 15.14 -10.26 -4.72
CA MET A 372 16.32 -10.61 -5.53
C MET A 372 16.08 -11.84 -6.43
N SER A 373 15.15 -12.73 -6.08
CA SER A 373 14.81 -13.91 -6.88
C SER A 373 14.13 -13.60 -8.23
N TYR A 374 13.59 -12.38 -8.41
CA TYR A 374 13.00 -11.92 -9.67
C TYR A 374 13.98 -11.15 -10.55
N VAL A 375 15.05 -10.59 -9.97
CA VAL A 375 15.96 -9.64 -10.62
C VAL A 375 16.62 -10.24 -11.87
N ASP A 376 17.15 -11.47 -11.78
CA ASP A 376 17.82 -12.13 -12.92
C ASP A 376 16.89 -12.28 -14.14
N GLU A 377 15.65 -12.74 -13.89
CA GLU A 377 14.64 -12.94 -14.92
C GLU A 377 14.23 -11.61 -15.56
N MET A 378 14.00 -10.58 -14.75
CA MET A 378 13.60 -9.27 -15.25
C MET A 378 14.73 -8.59 -16.05
N MET A 379 15.95 -8.61 -15.53
CA MET A 379 17.12 -8.02 -16.21
C MET A 379 17.44 -8.71 -17.54
N SER A 380 17.20 -10.02 -17.62
CA SER A 380 17.37 -10.77 -18.88
C SER A 380 16.42 -10.30 -19.99
N CYS A 381 15.36 -9.55 -19.66
CA CYS A 381 14.40 -8.99 -20.61
C CYS A 381 14.65 -7.49 -20.90
N GLY A 382 15.76 -6.91 -20.42
CA GLY A 382 16.11 -5.50 -20.63
C GLY A 382 15.67 -4.54 -19.52
N ILE A 383 15.07 -5.04 -18.44
CA ILE A 383 14.70 -4.20 -17.28
C ILE A 383 15.95 -3.87 -16.46
N ARG A 384 16.16 -2.59 -16.14
CA ARG A 384 17.34 -2.14 -15.40
C ARG A 384 17.00 -1.95 -13.91
N PHE A 385 17.88 -2.42 -13.03
CA PHE A 385 17.70 -2.35 -11.57
C PHE A 385 18.80 -1.52 -10.92
N TRP A 386 18.41 -0.71 -9.96
CA TRP A 386 19.29 0.08 -9.10
C TRP A 386 19.07 -0.29 -7.64
N GLN A 387 20.16 -0.36 -6.89
CA GLN A 387 20.12 -0.52 -5.44
C GLN A 387 20.44 0.82 -4.78
N TYR A 388 19.50 1.31 -3.97
CA TYR A 388 19.66 2.58 -3.24
C TYR A 388 20.67 2.43 -2.10
N GLU A 389 21.70 3.29 -2.08
CA GLU A 389 22.87 3.14 -1.21
C GLU A 389 22.87 4.08 0.00
N ARG A 390 22.17 5.23 -0.08
CA ARG A 390 22.16 6.26 0.97
C ARG A 390 21.44 5.85 2.26
N GLY A 391 20.69 4.75 2.26
CA GLY A 391 19.95 4.26 3.41
C GLY A 391 18.88 3.24 3.01
N PHE A 392 17.68 3.38 3.56
CA PHE A 392 16.54 2.54 3.21
C PHE A 392 15.54 3.32 2.35
N ILE A 393 15.28 2.81 1.15
CA ILE A 393 14.24 3.36 0.27
C ILE A 393 12.94 2.57 0.44
N HIS A 394 11.90 3.27 0.86
CA HIS A 394 10.58 2.72 1.15
C HIS A 394 9.48 3.43 0.35
N ALA A 395 9.82 4.21 -0.67
CA ALA A 395 8.83 4.82 -1.55
C ALA A 395 8.09 3.77 -2.41
N LYS A 396 6.83 4.04 -2.75
CA LYS A 396 5.99 3.25 -3.67
C LYS A 396 5.54 4.14 -4.81
N VAL A 397 6.45 4.34 -5.74
CA VAL A 397 6.27 5.27 -6.86
C VAL A 397 6.30 4.47 -8.16
N VAL A 398 5.34 4.73 -9.03
CA VAL A 398 5.33 4.24 -10.41
C VAL A 398 5.09 5.43 -11.32
N ILE A 399 5.95 5.63 -12.31
CA ILE A 399 5.83 6.67 -13.32
C ILE A 399 5.74 5.96 -14.67
N VAL A 400 4.68 6.23 -15.43
CA VAL A 400 4.51 5.71 -16.80
C VAL A 400 4.39 6.87 -17.76
N ASP A 401 5.36 6.94 -18.68
CA ASP A 401 5.49 7.99 -19.67
C ASP A 401 5.39 9.40 -19.05
N ASP A 402 4.72 10.31 -19.76
CA ASP A 402 4.21 11.59 -19.26
C ASP A 402 2.69 11.48 -19.03
N LEU A 403 2.20 10.25 -18.81
CA LEU A 403 0.78 9.89 -18.83
C LEU A 403 0.18 9.84 -17.43
N ILE A 404 0.87 9.16 -16.50
CA ILE A 404 0.36 8.90 -15.15
C ILE A 404 1.50 8.57 -14.19
N ALA A 405 1.39 9.07 -12.97
CA ALA A 405 2.21 8.64 -11.84
C ALA A 405 1.34 8.13 -10.68
N SER A 406 1.85 7.17 -9.92
CA SER A 406 1.22 6.62 -8.72
C SER A 406 2.12 6.84 -7.52
N VAL A 407 1.55 7.35 -6.43
CA VAL A 407 2.17 7.38 -5.10
C VAL A 407 1.17 6.81 -4.10
N GLY A 408 1.64 5.97 -3.17
CA GLY A 408 0.72 5.40 -2.20
C GLY A 408 1.36 4.47 -1.19
N THR A 409 0.54 3.58 -0.67
CA THR A 409 0.92 2.66 0.40
C THR A 409 1.26 1.26 -0.11
N ALA A 410 0.72 0.88 -1.26
CA ALA A 410 0.84 -0.47 -1.82
C ALA A 410 2.24 -0.75 -2.36
N ASN A 411 2.94 -1.73 -1.78
CA ASN A 411 4.15 -2.27 -2.38
C ASN A 411 3.82 -3.03 -3.66
N MET A 412 4.86 -3.35 -4.44
CA MET A 412 4.73 -4.25 -5.59
C MET A 412 4.81 -5.73 -5.16
N ASP A 413 3.99 -6.12 -4.18
CA ASP A 413 3.92 -7.48 -3.62
C ASP A 413 2.50 -8.06 -3.58
N LEU A 414 2.40 -9.38 -3.47
CA LEU A 414 1.12 -10.09 -3.50
C LEU A 414 0.21 -9.73 -2.31
N ARG A 415 0.79 -9.45 -1.14
CA ARG A 415 0.00 -9.04 0.03
C ARG A 415 -0.66 -7.68 -0.15
N SER A 416 0.07 -6.69 -0.66
CA SER A 416 -0.44 -5.35 -0.95
C SER A 416 -1.57 -5.42 -1.98
N PHE A 417 -1.43 -6.30 -2.99
CA PHE A 417 -2.45 -6.48 -4.01
C PHE A 417 -3.71 -7.20 -3.52
N PHE A 418 -3.59 -8.21 -2.65
CA PHE A 418 -4.69 -9.16 -2.41
C PHE A 418 -5.16 -9.30 -0.96
N SER A 419 -4.41 -8.78 0.02
CA SER A 419 -4.66 -9.04 1.44
C SER A 419 -4.71 -7.76 2.29
N ASN A 420 -3.80 -6.82 2.06
CA ASN A 420 -3.76 -5.57 2.82
C ASN A 420 -4.84 -4.60 2.34
N PHE A 421 -5.26 -3.73 3.26
CA PHE A 421 -5.96 -2.51 2.90
C PHE A 421 -4.89 -1.49 2.53
N GLU A 422 -4.94 -1.01 1.29
CA GLU A 422 -3.95 -0.09 0.71
C GLU A 422 -4.66 1.10 0.04
N THR A 423 -3.94 2.19 -0.22
CA THR A 423 -4.44 3.36 -0.95
C THR A 423 -3.32 4.01 -1.74
N ASN A 424 -3.62 4.31 -3.01
CA ASN A 424 -2.76 5.04 -3.91
C ASN A 424 -3.50 6.27 -4.46
N ALA A 425 -2.76 7.33 -4.69
CA ALA A 425 -3.17 8.46 -5.50
C ALA A 425 -2.52 8.34 -6.89
N TYR A 426 -3.33 8.47 -7.93
CA TYR A 426 -2.88 8.60 -9.30
C TYR A 426 -2.90 10.06 -9.71
N LEU A 427 -1.76 10.55 -10.17
CA LEU A 427 -1.51 11.91 -10.62
C LEU A 427 -1.40 11.90 -12.14
N PHE A 428 -2.13 12.79 -12.79
CA PHE A 428 -2.14 12.88 -14.25
C PHE A 428 -1.56 14.21 -14.76
N HIS A 429 -1.38 15.19 -13.87
CA HIS A 429 -0.88 16.51 -14.25
C HIS A 429 0.64 16.45 -14.59
N PRO A 430 1.08 17.03 -15.72
CA PRO A 430 2.49 16.99 -16.13
C PRO A 430 3.46 17.50 -15.07
N ASP A 431 3.13 18.57 -14.34
CA ASP A 431 4.00 19.13 -13.30
C ASP A 431 4.21 18.19 -12.11
N ALA A 432 3.15 17.49 -11.69
CA ALA A 432 3.22 16.51 -10.61
C ALA A 432 4.05 15.28 -11.04
N ILE A 433 3.88 14.82 -12.28
CA ILE A 433 4.70 13.75 -12.86
C ILE A 433 6.17 14.19 -12.96
N ALA A 434 6.44 15.41 -13.42
CA ALA A 434 7.78 15.97 -13.53
C ALA A 434 8.47 16.12 -12.16
N ALA A 435 7.72 16.45 -11.10
CA ALA A 435 8.24 16.47 -9.74
C ALA A 435 8.74 15.08 -9.30
N LEU A 436 7.92 14.04 -9.49
CA LEU A 436 8.30 12.67 -9.17
C LEU A 436 9.45 12.15 -10.03
N GLU A 437 9.53 12.57 -11.29
CA GLU A 437 10.68 12.27 -12.15
C GLU A 437 11.97 12.91 -11.63
N ARG A 438 11.94 14.17 -11.18
CA ARG A 438 13.13 14.81 -10.58
C ARG A 438 13.60 14.05 -9.36
N ASP A 439 12.67 13.65 -8.50
CA ASP A 439 12.97 12.85 -7.30
C ASP A 439 13.56 11.48 -7.67
N PHE A 440 12.96 10.79 -8.64
CA PHE A 440 13.46 9.48 -9.11
C PHE A 440 14.89 9.60 -9.66
N ARG A 441 15.18 10.64 -10.46
CA ARG A 441 16.53 10.89 -10.97
C ARG A 441 17.52 11.23 -9.87
N GLN A 442 17.08 11.90 -8.80
CA GLN A 442 17.93 12.13 -7.64
C GLN A 442 18.21 10.83 -6.89
N ASP A 443 17.19 9.98 -6.70
CA ASP A 443 17.34 8.67 -6.09
C ASP A 443 18.28 7.77 -6.91
N LEU A 444 18.30 7.88 -8.25
CA LEU A 444 19.29 7.21 -9.10
C LEU A 444 20.73 7.64 -8.83
N LYS A 445 20.98 8.92 -8.50
CA LYS A 445 22.33 9.39 -8.15
C LYS A 445 22.81 8.81 -6.81
N ASP A 446 21.87 8.55 -5.90
CA ASP A 446 22.08 7.92 -4.60
C ASP A 446 22.00 6.38 -4.69
N SER A 447 22.03 5.80 -5.90
CA SER A 447 21.90 4.37 -6.17
C SER A 447 23.00 3.84 -7.08
N ARG A 448 23.29 2.55 -6.97
CA ARG A 448 24.15 1.82 -7.90
C ARG A 448 23.35 0.91 -8.81
N GLU A 449 23.62 0.97 -10.10
CA GLU A 449 23.04 0.04 -11.07
C GLU A 449 23.56 -1.38 -10.87
N LEU A 450 22.66 -2.36 -10.99
CA LEU A 450 23.02 -3.77 -11.00
C LEU A 450 23.46 -4.18 -12.40
N GLU A 451 24.65 -4.76 -12.48
CA GLU A 451 25.17 -5.40 -13.69
C GLU A 451 24.75 -6.87 -13.73
N LEU A 452 24.07 -7.31 -14.79
CA LEU A 452 23.55 -8.69 -14.92
C LEU A 452 24.68 -9.73 -14.82
N SER A 453 25.81 -9.44 -15.47
CA SER A 453 26.99 -10.30 -15.49
C SER A 453 27.56 -10.52 -14.08
N SER A 454 27.63 -9.46 -13.27
CA SER A 454 28.06 -9.51 -11.87
C SER A 454 27.01 -10.18 -10.99
N PHE A 455 25.73 -9.89 -11.20
CA PHE A 455 24.62 -10.47 -10.43
C PHE A 455 24.56 -11.99 -10.57
N ARG A 456 24.84 -12.54 -11.77
CA ARG A 456 24.88 -13.99 -12.03
C ARG A 456 26.06 -14.71 -11.36
N LYS A 457 27.12 -14.00 -10.98
CA LYS A 457 28.31 -14.56 -10.28
C LYS A 457 28.09 -14.78 -8.79
N ARG A 458 26.93 -14.42 -8.23
CA ARG A 458 26.59 -14.67 -6.83
C ARG A 458 26.68 -16.16 -6.45
N SER A 459 27.05 -16.44 -5.20
CA SER A 459 27.31 -17.81 -4.73
C SER A 459 26.11 -18.74 -4.87
N GLY A 460 26.37 -20.05 -5.03
CA GLY A 460 25.32 -21.06 -5.14
C GLY A 460 24.37 -21.07 -3.94
N GLY A 461 24.90 -20.88 -2.72
CA GLY A 461 24.08 -20.76 -1.51
C GLY A 461 23.12 -19.57 -1.54
N ARG A 462 23.55 -18.42 -2.07
CA ARG A 462 22.67 -17.25 -2.23
C ARG A 462 21.58 -17.51 -3.27
N LYS A 463 21.90 -18.15 -4.41
CA LYS A 463 20.91 -18.56 -5.42
C LYS A 463 19.87 -19.52 -4.84
N ALA A 464 20.30 -20.50 -4.06
CA ALA A 464 19.40 -21.45 -3.39
C ALA A 464 18.47 -20.74 -2.40
N ALA A 465 19.00 -19.82 -1.57
CA ALA A 465 18.19 -19.05 -0.65
C ALA A 465 17.13 -18.18 -1.38
N GLU A 466 17.52 -17.50 -2.45
CA GLU A 466 16.60 -16.71 -3.29
C GLU A 466 15.49 -17.58 -3.89
N ALA A 467 15.83 -18.77 -4.43
CA ALA A 467 14.86 -19.71 -4.98
C ALA A 467 13.87 -20.23 -3.93
N LEU A 468 14.35 -20.58 -2.74
CA LEU A 468 13.51 -20.99 -1.61
C LEU A 468 12.56 -19.86 -1.19
N CYS A 469 13.06 -18.63 -1.13
CA CYS A 469 12.23 -17.45 -0.81
C CYS A 469 11.18 -17.19 -1.90
N ARG A 470 11.50 -17.43 -3.18
CA ARG A 470 10.54 -17.31 -4.30
C ARG A 470 9.36 -18.27 -4.17
N MET A 471 9.59 -19.48 -3.64
CA MET A 471 8.50 -20.44 -3.37
C MET A 471 7.57 -19.95 -2.25
N LEU A 472 8.08 -19.13 -1.34
CA LEU A 472 7.31 -18.52 -0.25
C LEU A 472 6.65 -17.18 -0.64
N SER A 473 7.02 -16.58 -1.78
CA SER A 473 6.43 -15.34 -2.32
C SER A 473 4.90 -15.23 -2.20
N PRO A 474 4.11 -16.30 -2.45
CA PRO A 474 2.64 -16.24 -2.34
C PRO A 474 2.12 -15.95 -0.92
N LEU A 475 2.97 -16.07 0.08
CA LEU A 475 2.70 -15.82 1.50
C LEU A 475 3.35 -14.51 1.99
N LEU A 476 4.18 -13.86 1.16
CA LEU A 476 5.01 -12.71 1.53
C LEU A 476 4.44 -11.37 1.13
#